data_AF-A0A0Q4LLA9-F1
#
_entry.id   AF-A0A0Q4LLA9-F1
#
_cell.length_a   1.000
_cell.length_b   1.000
_cell.length_c   1.000
_cell.angle_alpha   90.00
_cell.angle_beta   90.00
_cell.angle_gamma   90.00
#
_symmetry.space_group_name_H-M   'P 1'
#
loop_
_entity.id
_entity.type
_entity.pdbx_description
1 polymer ?
#
loop_
_entity_poly.entity_id
_entity_poly.type
_entity_poly.pdbx_seq_one_letter_code
_entity_poly.pdbx_strand_id
1 'polypeptide(L)'
;MVQIGKSTLEITMTITQKTIWMRYLLLGVFSVSFFGFSCKKRVDYAQYAEFHYLNSTSKKIVMDYPKKKFAIEANGGEYYFEVKGIGPKTISPDSYNFSLPINLREENRIPVTIKIGEKCFTSTERSEHTLINVNSYQIEKIDEGHYKFTYTFTEADYNLAVNCP
;
A
#
# COMPACT_ATOMS: atom_id res chain seq x y z
N MET A 1 -26.05 -53.21 67.63
CA MET A 1 -26.65 -52.46 66.50
C MET A 1 -25.62 -51.45 66.05
N VAL A 2 -25.03 -51.64 64.87
CA VAL A 2 -23.85 -50.90 64.37
C VAL A 2 -24.33 -49.72 63.54
N GLN A 3 -23.93 -48.51 63.93
CA GLN A 3 -24.19 -47.28 63.16
C GLN A 3 -22.84 -46.64 62.81
N ILE A 4 -22.06 -47.32 61.97
CA ILE A 4 -20.79 -46.85 61.43
C ILE A 4 -20.95 -46.84 59.90
N GLY A 5 -21.45 -45.74 59.34
CA GLY A 5 -21.70 -45.72 57.90
C GLY A 5 -22.06 -44.40 57.24
N LYS A 6 -22.25 -43.30 58.00
CA LYS A 6 -22.73 -42.04 57.42
C LYS A 6 -21.69 -40.93 57.33
N SER A 7 -20.67 -40.92 58.20
CA SER A 7 -19.71 -39.81 58.29
C SER A 7 -18.56 -39.89 57.27
N THR A 8 -18.18 -41.10 56.83
CA THR A 8 -17.00 -41.31 55.98
C THR A 8 -17.23 -40.94 54.50
N LEU A 9 -18.48 -40.99 54.03
CA LEU A 9 -18.87 -40.70 52.63
C LEU A 9 -18.92 -39.19 52.33
N GLU A 10 -19.35 -38.37 53.29
CA GLU A 10 -19.48 -36.92 53.08
C GLU A 10 -18.11 -36.19 53.05
N ILE A 11 -17.14 -36.69 53.82
CA ILE A 11 -15.78 -36.13 53.89
C ILE A 11 -14.99 -36.46 52.61
N THR A 12 -15.14 -37.66 52.05
CA THR A 12 -14.45 -38.05 50.80
C THR A 12 -15.03 -37.34 49.59
N MET A 13 -16.34 -37.06 49.56
CA MET A 13 -17.00 -36.38 48.44
C MET A 13 -16.59 -34.89 48.34
N THR A 14 -16.44 -34.20 49.47
CA THR A 14 -16.04 -32.78 49.51
C THR A 14 -14.55 -32.55 49.21
N ILE A 15 -13.66 -33.47 49.58
CA ILE A 15 -12.22 -33.40 49.25
C ILE A 15 -12.00 -33.60 47.74
N THR A 16 -12.76 -34.49 47.11
CA THR A 16 -12.62 -34.79 45.67
C THR A 16 -13.05 -33.59 44.82
N GLN A 17 -14.12 -32.90 45.20
CA GLN A 17 -14.62 -31.71 44.50
C GLN A 17 -13.61 -30.54 44.54
N LYS A 18 -12.99 -30.24 45.69
CA LYS A 18 -11.98 -29.17 45.78
C LYS A 18 -10.75 -29.42 44.90
N THR A 19 -10.29 -30.67 44.83
CA THR A 19 -9.11 -31.05 44.04
C THR A 19 -9.37 -30.99 42.53
N ILE A 20 -10.59 -31.35 42.10
CA ILE A 20 -11.01 -31.29 40.69
C ILE A 20 -11.14 -29.83 40.21
N TRP A 21 -11.77 -28.96 41.01
CA TRP A 21 -11.90 -27.53 40.69
C TRP A 21 -10.55 -26.81 40.61
N MET A 22 -9.60 -27.16 41.49
CA MET A 22 -8.25 -26.58 41.48
C MET A 22 -7.46 -26.97 40.22
N ARG A 23 -7.68 -28.18 39.68
CA ARG A 23 -7.07 -28.64 38.42
C ARG A 23 -7.63 -27.92 37.20
N TYR A 24 -8.95 -27.68 37.15
CA TYR A 24 -9.57 -26.92 36.06
C TYR A 24 -9.13 -25.45 36.05
N LEU A 25 -8.95 -24.84 37.23
CA LEU A 25 -8.45 -23.47 37.34
C LEU A 25 -6.99 -23.35 36.89
N LEU A 26 -6.14 -24.33 37.24
CA LEU A 26 -4.76 -24.41 36.75
C LEU A 26 -4.69 -24.58 35.21
N LEU A 27 -5.50 -25.48 34.64
CA LEU A 27 -5.54 -25.68 33.19
C LEU A 27 -6.10 -24.47 32.43
N GLY A 28 -7.05 -23.74 33.03
CA GLY A 28 -7.59 -22.49 32.48
C GLY A 28 -6.58 -21.32 32.50
N VAL A 29 -5.73 -21.23 33.51
CA VAL A 29 -4.68 -20.18 33.57
C VAL A 29 -3.55 -20.46 32.57
N PHE A 30 -3.20 -21.74 32.35
CA PHE A 30 -2.24 -22.12 31.32
C PHE A 30 -2.75 -21.90 29.89
N SER A 31 -4.06 -22.06 29.63
CA SER A 31 -4.64 -21.81 28.30
C SER A 31 -4.67 -20.33 27.93
N VAL A 32 -4.86 -19.42 28.90
CA VAL A 32 -4.82 -17.96 28.65
C VAL A 32 -3.37 -17.46 28.44
N SER A 33 -2.39 -18.14 29.03
CA SER A 33 -0.97 -17.75 28.92
C SER A 33 -0.33 -18.10 27.56
N PHE A 34 -0.89 -19.08 26.83
CA PHE A 34 -0.37 -19.48 25.51
C PHE A 34 -0.80 -18.57 24.34
N PHE A 35 -1.78 -17.68 24.56
CA PHE A 35 -2.20 -16.67 23.58
C PHE A 35 -1.60 -15.28 23.84
N GLY A 36 -0.64 -15.19 24.76
CA GLY A 36 0.05 -13.95 25.10
C GLY A 36 1.00 -13.48 24.01
N PHE A 37 0.58 -12.45 23.28
CA PHE A 37 1.45 -11.42 22.70
C PHE A 37 2.39 -11.82 21.55
N SER A 38 1.82 -12.15 20.38
CA SER A 38 2.47 -11.78 19.11
C SER A 38 1.83 -10.51 18.54
N CYS A 39 1.68 -9.47 19.37
CA CYS A 39 1.39 -8.14 18.88
C CYS A 39 2.73 -7.51 18.47
N LYS A 40 3.18 -7.78 17.24
CA LYS A 40 4.32 -7.07 16.67
C LYS A 40 3.91 -5.60 16.57
N LYS A 41 4.55 -4.71 17.35
CA LYS A 41 4.40 -3.27 17.16
C LYS A 41 4.67 -2.98 15.69
N ARG A 42 3.67 -2.42 14.99
CA ARG A 42 3.89 -1.81 13.69
C ARG A 42 4.75 -0.59 13.95
N VAL A 43 6.05 -0.75 13.69
CA VAL A 43 6.95 0.39 13.60
C VAL A 43 6.75 0.93 12.20
N ASP A 44 6.31 2.17 12.17
CA ASP A 44 6.11 2.91 10.94
C ASP A 44 7.45 3.50 10.49
N TYR A 45 7.82 3.24 9.24
CA TYR A 45 9.07 3.70 8.62
C TYR A 45 8.77 4.82 7.62
N ALA A 46 9.71 5.76 7.49
CA ALA A 46 9.64 6.76 6.42
C ALA A 46 9.78 6.06 5.07
N GLN A 47 8.95 6.44 4.12
CA GLN A 47 8.97 5.93 2.75
C GLN A 47 9.06 7.09 1.76
N TYR A 48 9.78 6.85 0.68
CA TYR A 48 10.04 7.81 -0.36
C TYR A 48 9.69 7.21 -1.72
N ALA A 49 9.12 8.01 -2.61
CA ALA A 49 9.16 7.70 -4.03
C ALA A 49 9.44 8.91 -4.88
N GLU A 50 10.29 8.68 -5.87
CA GLU A 50 10.62 9.65 -6.89
C GLU A 50 9.84 9.29 -8.16
N PHE A 51 9.06 10.23 -8.67
CA PHE A 51 8.34 10.11 -9.94
C PHE A 51 9.04 10.96 -10.98
N HIS A 52 9.66 10.30 -11.95
CA HIS A 52 10.38 10.90 -13.06
C HIS A 52 9.56 10.80 -14.34
N TYR A 53 9.41 11.92 -15.04
CA TYR A 53 8.80 12.00 -16.36
C TYR A 53 9.85 12.45 -17.35
N LEU A 54 10.25 11.55 -18.24
CA LEU A 54 11.21 11.81 -19.31
C LEU A 54 10.48 12.06 -20.61
N ASN A 55 10.95 13.01 -21.39
CA ASN A 55 10.40 13.31 -22.70
C ASN A 55 11.37 12.90 -23.80
N SER A 56 11.16 11.72 -24.39
CA SER A 56 11.94 11.27 -25.54
C SER A 56 11.36 11.73 -26.88
N THR A 57 10.35 12.59 -26.87
CA THR A 57 9.70 13.10 -28.09
C THR A 57 10.34 14.39 -28.58
N SER A 58 10.09 14.70 -29.85
CA SER A 58 10.44 16.00 -30.44
C SER A 58 9.51 17.15 -30.03
N LYS A 59 8.49 16.88 -29.19
CA LYS A 59 7.45 17.84 -28.80
C LYS A 59 7.56 18.19 -27.33
N LYS A 60 7.17 19.41 -26.99
CA LYS A 60 7.02 19.81 -25.57
C LYS A 60 5.82 19.10 -24.96
N ILE A 61 6.01 18.52 -23.79
CA ILE A 61 4.92 17.93 -22.99
C ILE A 61 4.47 18.97 -21.98
N VAL A 62 3.16 19.19 -21.89
CA VAL A 62 2.55 20.02 -20.85
C VAL A 62 1.50 19.17 -20.15
N MET A 63 1.75 18.87 -18.87
CA MET A 63 0.76 18.23 -18.03
C MET A 63 -0.06 19.29 -17.32
N ASP A 64 -1.38 19.19 -17.47
CA ASP A 64 -2.33 20.07 -16.80
C ASP A 64 -3.37 19.19 -16.08
N TYR A 65 -3.27 19.14 -14.75
CA TYR A 65 -4.25 18.46 -13.91
C TYR A 65 -4.55 19.30 -12.68
N PRO A 66 -5.69 19.09 -11.98
CA PRO A 66 -6.27 20.07 -11.07
C PRO A 66 -5.38 20.58 -9.93
N LYS A 67 -4.28 19.90 -9.61
CA LYS A 67 -3.37 20.26 -8.51
C LYS A 67 -1.98 20.70 -8.95
N LYS A 68 -1.59 20.49 -10.21
CA LYS A 68 -0.24 20.84 -10.68
C LYS A 68 -0.24 21.02 -12.19
N LYS A 69 0.53 22.01 -12.62
CA LYS A 69 0.85 22.26 -14.00
C LYS A 69 2.36 22.32 -14.15
N PHE A 70 2.89 21.52 -15.06
CA PHE A 70 4.31 21.55 -15.38
C PHE A 70 4.53 21.18 -16.84
N ALA A 71 5.71 21.53 -17.34
CA ALA A 71 6.10 21.22 -18.69
C ALA A 71 7.45 20.50 -18.72
N ILE A 72 7.62 19.65 -19.72
CA ILE A 72 8.84 18.89 -19.97
C ILE A 72 9.29 19.26 -21.37
N GLU A 73 10.50 19.81 -21.49
CA GLU A 73 11.07 20.21 -22.77
C GLU A 73 11.31 18.99 -23.68
N ALA A 74 11.31 19.22 -24.99
CA ALA A 74 11.55 18.18 -25.99
C ALA A 74 12.97 17.60 -25.91
N ASN A 75 13.17 16.42 -26.51
CA ASN A 75 14.48 15.80 -26.74
C ASN A 75 15.30 15.55 -25.46
N GLY A 76 14.69 14.88 -24.48
CA GLY A 76 15.36 14.43 -23.25
C GLY A 76 15.09 15.31 -22.04
N GLY A 77 14.13 16.23 -22.10
CA GLY A 77 13.69 16.98 -20.93
C GLY A 77 13.18 16.03 -19.84
N GLU A 78 13.36 16.44 -18.58
CA GLU A 78 12.94 15.68 -17.41
C GLU A 78 12.17 16.58 -16.44
N TYR A 79 11.12 16.02 -15.85
CA TYR A 79 10.49 16.59 -14.67
C TYR A 79 10.36 15.50 -13.61
N TYR A 80 10.71 15.81 -12.36
CA TYR A 80 10.52 14.88 -11.27
C TYR A 80 9.90 15.54 -10.04
N PHE A 81 9.25 14.71 -9.22
CA PHE A 81 8.84 15.09 -7.88
C PHE A 81 8.96 13.92 -6.93
N GLU A 82 9.09 14.24 -5.65
CA GLU A 82 9.20 13.25 -4.59
C GLU A 82 7.91 13.22 -3.76
N VAL A 83 7.48 12.03 -3.38
CA VAL A 83 6.37 11.78 -2.47
C VAL A 83 6.91 11.11 -1.21
N LYS A 84 6.58 11.68 -0.05
CA LYS A 84 6.94 11.14 1.26
C LYS A 84 5.72 10.54 1.93
N GLY A 85 5.90 9.37 2.52
CA GLY A 85 4.87 8.64 3.24
C GLY A 85 5.39 7.97 4.49
N ILE A 86 4.48 7.35 5.22
CA ILE A 86 4.76 6.55 6.41
C ILE A 86 4.12 5.18 6.19
N GLY A 87 4.87 4.10 6.36
CA GLY A 87 4.38 2.76 6.09
C GLY A 87 5.27 1.63 6.60
N PRO A 88 5.03 0.37 6.18
CA PRO A 88 5.84 -0.77 6.61
C PRO A 88 7.29 -0.64 6.11
N LYS A 89 8.23 -1.27 6.83
CA LYS A 89 9.66 -1.27 6.49
C LYS A 89 9.94 -1.73 5.05
N THR A 90 9.21 -2.76 4.62
CA THR A 90 9.29 -3.32 3.28
C THR A 90 7.95 -3.14 2.61
N ILE A 91 7.96 -2.52 1.44
CA ILE A 91 6.80 -2.22 0.62
C ILE A 91 7.11 -2.69 -0.81
N SER A 92 6.17 -3.36 -1.46
CA SER A 92 6.32 -3.68 -2.89
C SER A 92 5.96 -2.47 -3.73
N PRO A 93 6.54 -2.31 -4.95
CA PRO A 93 6.12 -1.29 -5.91
C PRO A 93 4.60 -1.23 -6.10
N ASP A 94 3.95 -2.38 -6.18
CA ASP A 94 2.50 -2.49 -6.41
C ASP A 94 1.66 -2.04 -5.19
N SER A 95 2.25 -2.09 -4.00
CA SER A 95 1.61 -1.64 -2.76
C SER A 95 1.81 -0.16 -2.48
N TYR A 96 2.61 0.53 -3.30
CA TYR A 96 2.62 1.98 -3.33
C TYR A 96 1.32 2.50 -3.92
N ASN A 97 0.30 2.53 -3.07
CA ASN A 97 -0.97 3.17 -3.31
C ASN A 97 -0.78 4.69 -3.13
N PHE A 98 0.12 5.26 -3.93
CA PHE A 98 0.42 6.68 -3.84
C PHE A 98 -0.85 7.43 -4.21
N SER A 99 -1.21 8.35 -3.33
CA SER A 99 -1.74 9.62 -3.78
C SER A 99 -0.66 10.24 -4.68
N LEU A 100 -0.57 9.79 -5.93
CA LEU A 100 0.01 10.60 -6.99
C LEU A 100 -0.61 12.00 -6.80
N PRO A 101 0.09 13.09 -7.12
CA PRO A 101 -0.56 14.39 -7.15
C PRO A 101 -1.82 14.37 -8.06
N ILE A 102 -1.90 13.38 -8.97
CA ILE A 102 -3.10 12.82 -9.58
C ILE A 102 -3.81 11.94 -8.53
N ASN A 103 -4.73 12.49 -7.74
CA ASN A 103 -5.33 11.78 -6.61
C ASN A 103 -6.22 10.61 -7.06
N LEU A 104 -5.65 9.40 -7.23
CA LEU A 104 -6.34 8.19 -7.72
C LEU A 104 -7.13 7.44 -6.63
N ARG A 105 -7.84 8.15 -5.74
CA ARG A 105 -8.92 7.44 -5.02
C ARG A 105 -9.93 6.95 -6.07
N GLU A 106 -10.52 5.77 -5.88
CA GLU A 106 -11.48 5.17 -6.83
C GLU A 106 -12.57 6.17 -7.29
N GLU A 107 -12.95 7.08 -6.39
CA GLU A 107 -13.96 8.12 -6.58
C GLU A 107 -13.46 9.35 -7.38
N ASN A 108 -12.16 9.45 -7.67
CA ASN A 108 -11.49 10.58 -8.32
C ASN A 108 -10.50 10.15 -9.42
N ARG A 109 -10.74 9.00 -10.08
CA ARG A 109 -9.99 8.56 -11.28
C ARG A 109 -10.34 9.45 -12.48
N ILE A 110 -9.99 10.73 -12.36
CA ILE A 110 -10.20 11.74 -13.39
C ILE A 110 -9.15 11.46 -14.49
N PRO A 111 -9.57 11.33 -15.75
CA PRO A 111 -8.63 11.20 -16.86
C PRO A 111 -7.62 12.35 -16.85
N VAL A 112 -6.33 12.01 -16.94
CA VAL A 112 -5.27 13.02 -16.97
C VAL A 112 -5.07 13.42 -18.42
N THR A 113 -5.32 14.69 -18.72
CA THR A 113 -5.09 15.24 -20.05
C THR A 113 -3.66 15.76 -20.13
N ILE A 114 -2.89 15.22 -21.06
CA ILE A 114 -1.50 15.57 -21.30
C ILE A 114 -1.41 16.19 -22.68
N LYS A 115 -0.97 17.43 -22.77
CA LYS A 115 -0.75 18.10 -24.05
C LYS A 115 0.63 17.75 -24.56
N ILE A 116 0.70 17.16 -25.76
CA ILE A 116 1.92 16.79 -26.46
C ILE A 116 1.97 17.62 -27.75
N GLY A 117 2.71 18.73 -27.72
CA GLY A 117 2.67 19.72 -28.80
C GLY A 117 1.27 20.33 -28.96
N GLU A 118 0.63 20.10 -30.09
CA GLU A 118 -0.73 20.59 -30.40
C GLU A 118 -1.84 19.57 -30.10
N LYS A 119 -1.46 18.33 -29.77
CA LYS A 119 -2.39 17.23 -29.49
C LYS A 119 -2.54 16.99 -28.00
N CYS A 120 -3.62 16.33 -27.61
CA CYS A 120 -3.89 15.92 -26.25
C CYS A 120 -4.00 14.39 -26.18
N PHE A 121 -3.21 13.82 -25.27
CA PHE A 121 -3.28 12.43 -24.89
C PHE A 121 -4.04 12.33 -23.56
N THR A 122 -5.05 11.47 -23.52
CA THR A 122 -5.85 11.24 -22.32
C THR A 122 -5.45 9.91 -21.70
N SER A 123 -4.75 9.97 -20.57
CA SER A 123 -4.34 8.78 -19.83
C SER A 123 -5.52 8.19 -19.07
N THR A 124 -5.78 6.90 -19.27
CA THR A 124 -6.84 6.14 -18.55
C THR A 124 -6.27 4.84 -18.00
N GLU A 125 -6.93 4.17 -17.06
CA GLU A 125 -6.42 2.89 -16.52
C GLU A 125 -6.34 1.75 -17.56
N ARG A 126 -7.12 1.86 -18.64
CA ARG A 126 -7.21 0.84 -19.67
C ARG A 126 -6.20 1.04 -20.81
N SER A 127 -5.51 2.17 -20.87
CA SER A 127 -4.50 2.38 -21.90
C SER A 127 -3.21 1.65 -21.53
N GLU A 128 -2.59 0.97 -22.50
CA GLU A 128 -1.29 0.31 -22.31
C GLU A 128 -0.21 1.30 -21.86
N HIS A 129 -0.35 2.56 -22.30
CA HIS A 129 0.48 3.69 -21.92
C HIS A 129 -0.31 4.56 -20.96
N THR A 130 -0.08 4.46 -19.66
CA THR A 130 -0.85 5.26 -18.71
C THR A 130 -0.02 5.76 -17.54
N LEU A 131 -0.16 7.04 -17.23
CA LEU A 131 0.44 7.65 -16.05
C LEU A 131 -0.27 7.22 -14.76
N ILE A 132 -1.42 6.57 -14.89
CA ILE A 132 -2.30 6.17 -13.78
C ILE A 132 -1.93 4.76 -13.27
N ASN A 133 -1.37 3.91 -14.11
CA ASN A 133 -0.96 2.55 -13.75
C ASN A 133 0.55 2.50 -13.52
N VAL A 134 0.96 2.02 -12.34
CA VAL A 134 2.38 1.84 -11.98
C VAL A 134 3.11 0.90 -12.95
N ASN A 135 2.39 -0.03 -13.59
CA ASN A 135 2.98 -0.98 -14.56
C ASN A 135 3.51 -0.30 -15.83
N SER A 136 3.07 0.93 -16.13
CA SER A 136 3.60 1.70 -17.25
C SER A 136 4.90 2.45 -16.91
N TYR A 137 5.40 2.33 -15.67
CA TYR A 137 6.64 2.94 -15.23
C TYR A 137 7.76 1.90 -15.21
N GLN A 138 8.97 2.32 -15.58
CA GLN A 138 10.17 1.60 -15.22
C GLN A 138 10.46 1.84 -13.74
N ILE A 139 10.55 0.76 -12.97
CA ILE A 139 10.68 0.81 -11.51
C ILE A 139 12.09 0.42 -11.12
N GLU A 140 12.73 1.28 -10.33
CA GLU A 140 14.06 1.05 -9.77
C GLU A 140 13.99 1.16 -8.24
N LYS A 141 14.56 0.19 -7.54
CA LYS A 141 14.69 0.25 -6.08
C LYS A 141 15.98 0.98 -5.73
N ILE A 142 15.86 2.12 -5.07
CA ILE A 142 17.02 2.88 -4.59
C ILE A 142 17.49 2.30 -3.25
N ASP A 143 16.58 2.15 -2.28
CA ASP A 143 16.87 1.57 -0.97
C ASP A 143 15.63 0.89 -0.32
N GLU A 144 15.70 0.54 0.97
CA GLU A 144 14.55 0.01 1.70
C GLU A 144 13.48 1.08 1.94
N GLY A 145 12.37 0.98 1.20
CA GLY A 145 11.26 1.94 1.31
C GLY A 145 11.44 3.17 0.43
N HIS A 146 12.42 3.16 -0.47
CA HIS A 146 12.65 4.17 -1.49
C HIS A 146 12.68 3.57 -2.90
N TYR A 147 11.77 4.04 -3.74
CA TYR A 147 11.67 3.61 -5.14
C TYR A 147 11.61 4.79 -6.09
N LYS A 148 12.18 4.59 -7.27
CA LYS A 148 12.11 5.50 -8.40
C LYS A 148 11.22 4.91 -9.48
N PHE A 149 10.25 5.70 -9.92
CA PHE A 149 9.29 5.37 -10.97
C PHE A 149 9.56 6.30 -12.14
N THR A 150 9.93 5.74 -13.29
CA THR A 150 10.25 6.51 -14.49
C THR A 150 9.24 6.22 -15.58
N TYR A 151 8.50 7.24 -16.02
CA TYR A 151 7.66 7.18 -17.21
C TYR A 151 8.33 7.96 -18.34
N THR A 152 8.43 7.34 -19.52
CA THR A 152 9.04 7.97 -20.70
C THR A 152 7.99 8.23 -21.75
N PHE A 153 7.75 9.50 -22.07
CA PHE A 153 6.95 9.90 -23.21
C PHE A 153 7.69 9.61 -24.49
N THR A 154 7.03 8.88 -25.38
CA THR A 154 7.55 8.42 -26.68
C THR A 154 6.70 8.96 -27.83
N GLU A 155 7.20 8.82 -29.05
CA GLU A 155 6.43 9.19 -30.25
C GLU A 155 5.16 8.33 -30.41
N ALA A 156 5.10 7.14 -29.80
CA ALA A 156 3.88 6.34 -29.76
C ALA A 156 2.76 7.06 -29.00
N ASP A 157 3.08 7.70 -27.87
CA ASP A 157 2.11 8.48 -27.09
C ASP A 157 1.57 9.67 -27.89
N TYR A 158 2.45 10.34 -28.66
CA TYR A 158 2.05 11.42 -29.57
C TYR A 158 1.16 10.93 -30.72
N ASN A 159 1.45 9.75 -31.28
CA ASN A 159 0.66 9.17 -32.37
C ASN A 159 -0.74 8.74 -31.92
N LEU A 160 -0.89 8.36 -30.65
CA LEU A 160 -2.17 8.06 -30.01
C LEU A 160 -2.93 9.32 -29.55
N ALA A 161 -2.25 10.46 -29.44
CA ALA A 161 -2.87 11.72 -29.05
C ALA A 161 -3.86 12.22 -30.13
N VAL A 162 -4.95 12.83 -29.67
CA VAL A 162 -6.02 13.38 -30.51
C VAL A 162 -5.99 14.92 -30.47
N ASN A 163 -6.83 15.57 -31.28
CA ASN A 163 -7.00 17.01 -31.15
C ASN A 163 -7.52 17.35 -29.76
N CYS A 164 -6.92 18.36 -29.13
CA CYS A 164 -7.35 18.82 -27.82
C CYS A 164 -8.82 19.29 -27.87
N PRO A 165 -9.65 18.92 -26.87
CA PRO A 165 -11.02 19.42 -26.74
C PRO A 165 -11.06 20.92 -26.39
#